data_AF-A0A285V372-F1
#
_entry.id   AF-A0A285V372-F1
#
_cell.length_a   1.000
_cell.length_b   1.000
_cell.length_c   1.000
_cell.angle_alpha   90.00
_cell.angle_beta   90.00
_cell.angle_gamma   90.00
#
_symmetry.space_group_name_H-M   'P 1'
#
loop_
_entity.id
_entity.type
_entity.pdbx_description
1 polymer ?
#
loop_
_entity_poly.entity_id
_entity_poly.type
_entity_poly.pdbx_seq_one_letter_code
_entity_poly.pdbx_strand_id
1 'polypeptide(L)'
;MTLDPTGADVATTAAVVVLLFAVMYAVAGSPLGRLIGVRPEYPFLFNPTGVRAISVVVAYPALLVAVWGLTYGLVAPHVQTTALPSQAGFAAAGGVLVLTAARFARFVTFLIGGRTAVEGELSPDEIIPADAVGDDVDLAHALEAARRGEWQQAAALLGATGDADVRYERLWILAQESVHDSQWVEEWFAARPDEATVHAVRAELALQRAWAARGAAYADQTGEQQLRAFSTGLDQAERLANRAIELAPADPAPWATLVQMARGQQVPQEEFERRTQELFERSPHHVQGSLAVLQTLCEKWMGSTDAMFGVARELAAEAPDGSAVCLLPAMAHVEHHLHLESGRGGPAAAARHMTSGATRTELRECVTRWMRGPEGTPMPGARLFGHNIAAYAFWLADDPDGARPHLEAIGRSLNEFPWEYSGEPGEVLGVARRWAGLPVVAPPTAALPRS
;
A
#
# COMPACT_ATOMS: atom_id res chain seq x y z
N MET A 1 -64.33 15.92 7.68
CA MET A 1 -63.34 14.84 7.87
C MET A 1 -62.14 15.45 8.55
N THR A 2 -62.10 15.40 9.87
CA THR A 2 -60.92 15.77 10.65
C THR A 2 -59.90 14.65 10.47
N LEU A 3 -58.76 14.95 9.85
CA LEU A 3 -57.62 14.03 9.84
C LEU A 3 -57.33 13.62 11.29
N ASP A 4 -57.15 12.32 11.52
CA ASP A 4 -56.64 11.79 12.78
C ASP A 4 -55.35 12.56 13.13
N PRO A 5 -55.24 13.17 14.33
CA PRO A 5 -54.10 14.00 14.71
C PRO A 5 -52.76 13.28 14.49
N THR A 6 -52.74 11.95 14.61
CA THR A 6 -51.57 11.11 14.39
C THR A 6 -51.06 11.15 12.93
N GLY A 7 -51.96 11.16 11.94
CA GLY A 7 -51.59 11.20 10.52
C GLY A 7 -51.16 12.59 10.07
N ALA A 8 -51.76 13.63 10.65
CA ALA A 8 -51.37 15.02 10.41
C ALA A 8 -49.97 15.32 10.97
N ASP A 9 -49.65 14.82 12.17
CA ASP A 9 -48.33 15.02 12.80
C ASP A 9 -47.21 14.31 12.04
N VAL A 10 -47.46 13.10 11.53
CA VAL A 10 -46.47 12.35 10.74
C VAL A 10 -46.20 13.02 9.38
N ALA A 11 -47.24 13.46 8.68
CA ALA A 11 -47.08 14.19 7.42
C ALA A 11 -46.40 15.55 7.66
N THR A 12 -46.71 16.23 8.76
CA THR A 12 -46.07 17.50 9.15
C THR A 12 -44.60 17.29 9.50
N THR A 13 -44.26 16.22 10.23
CA THR A 13 -42.87 15.88 10.56
C THR A 13 -42.08 15.53 9.30
N ALA A 14 -42.64 14.74 8.38
CA ALA A 14 -42.01 14.44 7.10
C ALA A 14 -41.82 15.70 6.24
N ALA A 15 -42.82 16.60 6.21
CA ALA A 15 -42.72 17.88 5.51
C ALA A 15 -41.64 18.79 6.14
N VAL A 16 -41.55 18.86 7.48
CA VAL A 16 -40.52 19.63 8.20
C VAL A 16 -39.13 19.08 7.90
N VAL A 17 -38.95 17.75 7.87
CA VAL A 17 -37.69 17.12 7.49
C VAL A 17 -37.34 17.47 6.03
N VAL A 18 -38.27 17.30 5.09
CA VAL A 18 -38.06 17.67 3.68
C VAL A 18 -37.73 19.17 3.53
N LEU A 19 -38.40 20.05 4.27
CA LEU A 19 -38.17 21.50 4.24
C LEU A 19 -36.81 21.87 4.82
N LEU A 20 -36.42 21.28 5.95
CA LEU A 20 -35.07 21.44 6.53
C LEU A 20 -33.99 21.02 5.53
N PHE A 21 -34.19 19.91 4.82
CA PHE A 21 -33.25 19.45 3.80
C PHE A 21 -33.23 20.35 2.56
N ALA A 22 -34.38 20.85 2.11
CA ALA A 22 -34.45 21.83 1.02
C ALA A 22 -33.75 23.14 1.37
N VAL A 23 -33.90 23.60 2.62
CA VAL A 23 -33.19 24.78 3.16
C VAL A 23 -31.69 24.53 3.23
N MET A 24 -31.26 23.37 3.76
CA MET A 24 -29.84 23.01 3.76
C MET A 24 -29.25 22.93 2.35
N TYR A 25 -30.01 22.38 1.39
CA TYR A 25 -29.61 22.33 -0.02
C TYR A 25 -29.49 23.74 -0.63
N ALA A 26 -30.45 24.63 -0.35
CA ALA A 26 -30.43 26.01 -0.80
C ALA A 26 -29.27 26.81 -0.17
N VAL A 27 -29.00 26.62 1.12
CA VAL A 27 -27.87 27.23 1.83
C VAL A 27 -26.54 26.73 1.28
N ALA A 28 -26.42 25.42 1.03
CA ALA A 28 -25.23 24.81 0.41
C ALA A 28 -24.99 25.34 -1.02
N GLY A 29 -26.06 25.67 -1.77
CA GLY A 29 -26.02 26.31 -3.08
C GLY A 29 -25.76 27.82 -3.09
N SER A 30 -25.82 28.48 -1.93
CA SER A 30 -25.77 29.93 -1.82
C SER A 30 -24.35 30.49 -1.64
N PRO A 31 -24.12 31.80 -1.91
CA PRO A 31 -22.85 32.46 -1.57
C PRO A 31 -22.50 32.39 -0.08
N LEU A 32 -23.51 32.33 0.80
CA LEU A 32 -23.34 32.20 2.25
C LEU A 32 -22.77 30.82 2.61
N GLY A 33 -23.20 29.76 1.91
CA GLY A 33 -22.63 28.42 2.02
C GLY A 33 -21.14 28.38 1.67
N ARG A 34 -20.72 29.11 0.63
CA ARG A 34 -19.31 29.23 0.25
C ARG A 34 -18.45 29.96 1.29
N LEU A 35 -19.04 30.92 2.01
CA LEU A 35 -18.36 31.67 3.08
C LEU A 35 -18.05 30.80 4.31
N ILE A 36 -18.89 29.78 4.57
CA ILE A 36 -18.70 28.79 5.64
C ILE A 36 -18.08 27.47 5.14
N GLY A 37 -17.52 27.45 3.93
CA GLY A 37 -16.73 26.32 3.39
C GLY A 37 -17.49 25.28 2.57
N VAL A 38 -18.76 25.48 2.24
CA VAL A 38 -19.60 24.56 1.45
C VAL A 38 -19.54 24.92 -0.05
N ARG A 39 -19.17 23.97 -0.93
CA ARG A 39 -19.08 24.19 -2.39
C ARG A 39 -20.10 23.35 -3.18
N PRO A 40 -20.97 23.96 -4.03
CA PRO A 40 -22.13 23.31 -4.66
C PRO A 40 -21.94 22.70 -6.07
N GLU A 41 -20.72 22.56 -6.59
CA GLU A 41 -20.50 22.58 -8.05
C GLU A 41 -20.55 21.23 -8.80
N TYR A 42 -20.99 20.10 -8.22
CA TYR A 42 -21.03 18.81 -8.96
C TYR A 42 -22.29 17.95 -8.70
N PRO A 43 -23.02 17.54 -9.76
CA PRO A 43 -24.09 16.55 -9.69
C PRO A 43 -23.59 15.13 -9.37
N PHE A 44 -24.38 14.40 -8.57
CA PHE A 44 -24.06 13.11 -7.95
C PHE A 44 -23.72 11.95 -8.90
N LEU A 45 -23.97 12.09 -10.20
CA LEU A 45 -23.66 11.04 -11.19
C LEU A 45 -22.17 11.02 -11.59
N PHE A 46 -21.38 12.05 -11.25
CA PHE A 46 -20.06 12.25 -11.87
C PHE A 46 -18.89 12.70 -10.96
N ASN A 47 -19.00 12.83 -9.63
CA ASN A 47 -17.83 13.12 -8.78
C ASN A 47 -17.95 12.65 -7.30
N PRO A 48 -17.05 11.79 -6.79
CA PRO A 48 -17.17 11.13 -5.48
C PRO A 48 -16.54 11.80 -4.23
N THR A 49 -16.05 13.05 -4.26
CA THR A 49 -15.13 13.55 -3.18
C THR A 49 -15.63 14.63 -2.19
N GLY A 50 -16.93 14.77 -1.89
CA GLY A 50 -17.37 15.86 -1.00
C GLY A 50 -18.29 15.42 0.14
N VAL A 51 -17.80 15.45 1.40
CA VAL A 51 -18.50 15.47 2.73
C VAL A 51 -19.68 14.49 2.96
N ARG A 52 -20.09 13.74 1.94
CA ARG A 52 -21.33 12.98 1.89
C ARG A 52 -21.19 11.52 2.31
N ALA A 53 -20.02 10.98 2.66
CA ALA A 53 -19.96 9.61 3.21
C ALA A 53 -20.86 9.51 4.47
N ILE A 54 -20.73 10.48 5.39
CA ILE A 54 -21.59 10.61 6.57
C ILE A 54 -23.02 11.04 6.15
N SER A 55 -23.16 11.94 5.18
CA SER A 55 -24.49 12.40 4.74
C SER A 55 -25.30 11.33 3.99
N VAL A 56 -24.69 10.30 3.40
CA VAL A 56 -25.35 9.25 2.60
C VAL A 56 -25.86 8.11 3.46
N VAL A 57 -25.13 7.72 4.51
CA VAL A 57 -25.63 6.82 5.57
C VAL A 57 -26.87 7.41 6.25
N VAL A 58 -26.96 8.75 6.31
CA VAL A 58 -28.12 9.47 6.88
C VAL A 58 -29.20 9.79 5.83
N ALA A 59 -28.83 10.14 4.59
CA ALA A 59 -29.78 10.56 3.55
C ALA A 59 -30.55 9.39 2.92
N TYR A 60 -29.99 8.18 2.89
CA TYR A 60 -30.68 7.02 2.34
C TYR A 60 -31.88 6.59 3.21
N PRO A 61 -31.73 6.46 4.55
CA PRO A 61 -32.88 6.35 5.45
C PRO A 61 -33.87 7.52 5.32
N ALA A 62 -33.39 8.76 5.17
CA ALA A 62 -34.26 9.93 5.00
C ALA A 62 -35.08 9.88 3.70
N LEU A 63 -34.51 9.37 2.60
CA LEU A 63 -35.21 9.15 1.33
C LEU A 63 -36.31 8.10 1.49
N LEU A 64 -36.03 6.99 2.18
CA LEU A 64 -37.02 5.95 2.45
C LEU A 64 -38.19 6.51 3.28
N VAL A 65 -37.90 7.33 4.29
CA VAL A 65 -38.91 8.03 5.10
C VAL A 65 -39.71 9.03 4.26
N ALA A 66 -39.06 9.78 3.36
CA ALA A 66 -39.74 10.73 2.48
C ALA A 66 -40.67 10.02 1.47
N VAL A 67 -40.22 8.92 0.84
CA VAL A 67 -41.04 8.11 -0.07
C VAL A 67 -42.23 7.50 0.66
N TRP A 68 -42.00 6.98 1.88
CA TRP A 68 -43.08 6.47 2.72
C TRP A 68 -44.09 7.57 3.05
N GLY A 69 -43.63 8.75 3.50
CA GLY A 69 -44.48 9.87 3.88
C GLY A 69 -45.28 10.47 2.72
N LEU A 70 -44.66 10.62 1.55
CA LEU A 70 -45.34 11.09 0.33
C LEU A 70 -46.42 10.11 -0.13
N THR A 71 -46.11 8.81 -0.12
CA THR A 71 -47.08 7.78 -0.51
C THR A 71 -48.24 7.74 0.47
N TYR A 72 -47.96 7.83 1.78
CA TYR A 72 -49.00 7.92 2.81
C TYR A 72 -49.90 9.14 2.58
N GLY A 73 -49.32 10.32 2.36
CA GLY A 73 -50.06 11.57 2.12
C GLY A 73 -50.91 11.58 0.85
N LEU A 74 -50.50 10.84 -0.19
CA LEU A 74 -51.28 10.69 -1.43
C LEU A 74 -52.46 9.73 -1.27
N VAL A 75 -52.34 8.68 -0.47
CA VAL A 75 -53.38 7.66 -0.34
C VAL A 75 -54.38 8.02 0.77
N ALA A 76 -53.91 8.60 1.89
CA ALA A 76 -54.74 8.90 3.06
C ALA A 76 -56.03 9.69 2.80
N PRO A 77 -56.08 10.70 1.90
CA PRO A 77 -57.31 11.44 1.61
C PRO A 77 -58.42 10.62 0.94
N HIS A 78 -58.09 9.44 0.39
CA HIS A 78 -59.00 8.65 -0.44
C HIS A 78 -59.56 7.41 0.26
N VAL A 79 -59.20 7.16 1.53
CA VAL A 79 -59.60 5.95 2.26
C VAL A 79 -60.01 6.29 3.70
N GLN A 80 -61.01 5.56 4.23
CA GLN A 80 -61.52 5.79 5.59
C GLN A 80 -60.64 5.15 6.69
N THR A 81 -59.62 4.37 6.32
CA THR A 81 -58.76 3.66 7.28
C THR A 81 -57.30 4.07 7.10
N THR A 82 -56.55 4.12 8.21
CA THR A 82 -55.11 4.45 8.22
C THR A 82 -54.21 3.27 7.85
N ALA A 83 -54.76 2.05 7.83
CA ALA A 83 -54.03 0.83 7.52
C ALA A 83 -53.55 0.78 6.07
N LEU A 84 -54.42 1.14 5.11
CA LEU A 84 -54.10 1.04 3.68
C LEU A 84 -53.02 2.05 3.21
N PRO A 85 -53.06 3.34 3.61
CA PRO A 85 -51.99 4.30 3.30
C PRO A 85 -50.63 3.92 3.92
N SER A 86 -50.64 3.38 5.14
CA SER A 86 -49.42 2.91 5.82
C SER A 86 -48.78 1.74 5.08
N GLN A 87 -49.58 0.73 4.71
CA GLN A 87 -49.13 -0.42 3.93
C GLN A 87 -48.58 0.00 2.55
N ALA A 88 -49.24 0.94 1.88
CA ALA A 88 -48.77 1.48 0.61
C ALA A 88 -47.43 2.23 0.76
N GLY A 89 -47.26 3.03 1.82
CA GLY A 89 -46.00 3.70 2.13
C GLY A 89 -44.86 2.73 2.38
N PHE A 90 -45.09 1.68 3.17
CA PHE A 90 -44.08 0.64 3.42
C PHE A 90 -43.75 -0.16 2.15
N ALA A 91 -44.72 -0.45 1.31
CA ALA A 91 -44.49 -1.12 0.03
C ALA A 91 -43.66 -0.25 -0.93
N ALA A 92 -43.91 1.07 -0.99
CA ALA A 92 -43.15 1.99 -1.83
C ALA A 92 -41.69 2.16 -1.35
N ALA A 93 -41.50 2.40 -0.05
CA ALA A 93 -40.15 2.49 0.54
C ALA A 93 -39.40 1.15 0.43
N GLY A 94 -40.10 0.03 0.68
CA GLY A 94 -39.57 -1.32 0.49
C GLY A 94 -39.17 -1.60 -0.96
N GLY A 95 -39.94 -1.13 -1.94
CA GLY A 95 -39.60 -1.23 -3.35
C GLY A 95 -38.32 -0.46 -3.70
N VAL A 96 -38.16 0.76 -3.19
CA VAL A 96 -36.92 1.55 -3.36
C VAL A 96 -35.74 0.83 -2.70
N LEU A 97 -35.93 0.29 -1.49
CA LEU A 97 -34.91 -0.49 -0.79
C LEU A 97 -34.49 -1.70 -1.64
N VAL A 98 -35.42 -2.54 -2.10
CA VAL A 98 -35.10 -3.73 -2.92
C VAL A 98 -34.36 -3.36 -4.21
N LEU A 99 -34.76 -2.28 -4.88
CA LEU A 99 -34.16 -1.86 -6.15
C LEU A 99 -32.78 -1.22 -5.99
N THR A 100 -32.46 -0.66 -4.82
CA THR A 100 -31.26 0.17 -4.64
C THR A 100 -30.30 -0.32 -3.55
N ALA A 101 -30.73 -1.21 -2.64
CA ALA A 101 -29.93 -1.68 -1.52
C ALA A 101 -28.65 -2.40 -1.97
N ALA A 102 -28.71 -3.23 -3.02
CA ALA A 102 -27.52 -3.90 -3.54
C ALA A 102 -26.48 -2.92 -4.11
N ARG A 103 -26.94 -1.84 -4.76
CA ARG A 103 -26.06 -0.78 -5.30
C ARG A 103 -25.52 0.11 -4.19
N PHE A 104 -26.34 0.41 -3.18
CA PHE A 104 -25.96 1.17 -2.00
C PHE A 104 -24.95 0.40 -1.14
N ALA A 105 -25.17 -0.89 -0.91
CA ALA A 105 -24.25 -1.78 -0.22
C ALA A 105 -22.89 -1.83 -0.94
N ARG A 106 -22.88 -2.12 -2.25
CA ARG A 106 -21.64 -2.09 -3.06
C ARG A 106 -20.92 -0.74 -2.99
N PHE A 107 -21.65 0.36 -2.98
CA PHE A 107 -21.08 1.71 -2.87
C PHE A 107 -20.47 1.98 -1.50
N VAL A 108 -21.14 1.58 -0.41
CA VAL A 108 -20.60 1.66 0.95
C VAL A 108 -19.37 0.76 1.10
N THR A 109 -19.38 -0.44 0.54
CA THR A 109 -18.24 -1.37 0.53
C THR A 109 -17.07 -0.78 -0.27
N PHE A 110 -17.29 -0.18 -1.43
CA PHE A 110 -16.26 0.55 -2.19
C PHE A 110 -15.67 1.74 -1.42
N LEU A 111 -16.51 2.50 -0.71
CA LEU A 111 -16.05 3.63 0.12
C LEU A 111 -15.22 3.20 1.33
N ILE A 112 -15.47 2.01 1.87
CA ILE A 112 -14.81 1.50 3.07
C ILE A 112 -13.58 0.64 2.72
N GLY A 113 -13.61 -0.10 1.60
CA GLY A 113 -12.59 -1.09 1.26
C GLY A 113 -11.88 -0.88 -0.08
N GLY A 114 -12.05 0.25 -0.78
CA GLY A 114 -11.33 0.53 -2.02
C GLY A 114 -11.61 -0.49 -3.15
N ARG A 115 -10.62 -0.73 -4.02
CA ARG A 115 -10.75 -1.67 -5.17
C ARG A 115 -10.89 -3.14 -4.73
N THR A 116 -10.29 -3.54 -3.61
CA THR A 116 -10.35 -4.93 -3.10
C THR A 116 -11.78 -5.33 -2.73
N ALA A 117 -12.59 -4.37 -2.26
CA ALA A 117 -14.00 -4.57 -1.96
C ALA A 117 -14.91 -4.83 -3.19
N VAL A 118 -14.47 -4.50 -4.41
CA VAL A 118 -15.32 -4.55 -5.61
C VAL A 118 -15.20 -5.87 -6.38
N GLU A 119 -14.08 -6.58 -6.23
CA GLU A 119 -13.75 -7.75 -7.05
C GLU A 119 -14.00 -9.12 -6.38
N GLY A 120 -14.63 -9.08 -5.20
CA GLY A 120 -15.12 -10.25 -4.45
C GLY A 120 -14.08 -10.82 -3.48
N GLU A 121 -14.54 -11.28 -2.30
CA GLU A 121 -13.71 -12.00 -1.34
C GLU A 121 -13.11 -13.25 -2.02
N LEU A 122 -11.78 -13.38 -1.94
CA LEU A 122 -11.09 -14.59 -2.37
C LEU A 122 -11.34 -15.70 -1.35
N SER A 123 -11.50 -16.92 -1.83
CA SER A 123 -11.51 -18.08 -0.95
C SER A 123 -10.11 -18.31 -0.36
N PRO A 124 -9.97 -18.91 0.85
CA PRO A 124 -8.65 -19.11 1.46
C PRO A 124 -7.64 -19.88 0.59
N ASP A 125 -8.12 -20.76 -0.31
CA ASP A 125 -7.30 -21.50 -1.27
C ASP A 125 -6.86 -20.66 -2.49
N GLU A 126 -7.45 -19.49 -2.68
CA GLU A 126 -7.07 -18.51 -3.70
C GLU A 126 -6.04 -17.48 -3.18
N ILE A 127 -5.76 -17.44 -1.87
CA ILE A 127 -4.77 -16.52 -1.30
C ILE A 127 -3.36 -17.00 -1.64
N ILE A 128 -2.55 -16.12 -2.23
CA ILE A 128 -1.18 -16.43 -2.64
C ILE A 128 -0.25 -16.20 -1.44
N PRO A 129 0.47 -17.22 -0.94
CA PRO A 129 1.40 -17.02 0.16
C PRO A 129 2.59 -16.17 -0.28
N ALA A 130 3.14 -15.37 0.63
CA ALA A 130 4.40 -14.68 0.43
C ALA A 130 5.52 -15.70 0.16
N ASP A 131 6.37 -15.40 -0.81
CA ASP A 131 7.55 -16.16 -1.21
C ASP A 131 8.57 -15.18 -1.78
N ALA A 132 9.26 -14.49 -0.87
CA ALA A 132 10.31 -13.53 -1.20
C ALA A 132 11.59 -14.19 -1.75
N VAL A 133 11.74 -15.51 -1.57
CA VAL A 133 12.90 -16.28 -2.05
C VAL A 133 12.83 -16.51 -3.55
N GLY A 134 11.62 -16.76 -4.06
CA GLY A 134 11.38 -16.94 -5.48
C GLY A 134 12.20 -18.07 -6.11
N ASP A 135 12.98 -17.74 -7.14
CA ASP A 135 13.81 -18.71 -7.87
C ASP A 135 15.26 -18.81 -7.34
N ASP A 136 15.60 -18.13 -6.24
CA ASP A 136 16.93 -18.23 -5.61
C ASP A 136 17.07 -19.53 -4.81
N VAL A 137 17.42 -20.60 -5.52
CA VAL A 137 17.62 -21.94 -4.95
C VAL A 137 18.72 -21.95 -3.89
N ASP A 138 19.77 -21.15 -4.04
CA ASP A 138 20.87 -21.11 -3.07
C ASP A 138 20.43 -20.46 -1.76
N LEU A 139 19.65 -19.38 -1.83
CA LEU A 139 19.04 -18.75 -0.67
C LEU A 139 18.05 -19.68 0.03
N ALA A 140 17.20 -20.38 -0.73
CA ALA A 140 16.27 -21.36 -0.19
C ALA A 140 17.01 -22.44 0.63
N HIS A 141 18.11 -22.96 0.07
CA HIS A 141 18.93 -23.99 0.70
C HIS A 141 19.65 -23.48 1.95
N ALA A 142 20.18 -22.25 1.92
CA ALA A 142 20.78 -21.59 3.07
C ALA A 142 19.76 -21.35 4.20
N LEU A 143 18.53 -20.95 3.88
CA LEU A 143 17.44 -20.78 4.85
C LEU A 143 17.05 -22.11 5.50
N GLU A 144 16.91 -23.18 4.71
CA GLU A 144 16.62 -24.51 5.25
C GLU A 144 17.73 -25.01 6.20
N ALA A 145 18.99 -24.76 5.86
CA ALA A 145 20.13 -25.05 6.74
C ALA A 145 20.11 -24.19 8.01
N ALA A 146 19.85 -22.89 7.88
CA ALA A 146 19.77 -21.95 9.00
C ALA A 146 18.68 -22.34 10.00
N ARG A 147 17.51 -22.80 9.52
CA ARG A 147 16.42 -23.35 10.36
C ARG A 147 16.83 -24.61 11.14
N ARG A 148 17.88 -25.31 10.71
CA ARG A 148 18.48 -26.45 11.42
C ARG A 148 19.67 -26.05 12.31
N GLY A 149 19.96 -24.75 12.44
CA GLY A 149 21.11 -24.20 13.19
C GLY A 149 22.41 -24.16 12.40
N GLU A 150 22.41 -24.55 11.12
CA GLU A 150 23.62 -24.65 10.29
C GLU A 150 23.93 -23.31 9.60
N TRP A 151 24.49 -22.37 10.36
CA TRP A 151 24.82 -21.02 9.87
C TRP A 151 25.86 -20.97 8.75
N GLN A 152 26.66 -22.03 8.57
CA GLN A 152 27.77 -22.05 7.62
C GLN A 152 27.29 -21.89 6.17
N GLN A 153 26.10 -22.37 5.83
CA GLN A 153 25.55 -22.23 4.48
C GLN A 153 25.16 -20.78 4.17
N ALA A 154 24.53 -20.08 5.13
CA ALA A 154 24.24 -18.66 5.00
C ALA A 154 25.53 -17.82 4.90
N ALA A 155 26.55 -18.14 5.72
CA ALA A 155 27.85 -17.48 5.65
C ALA A 155 28.55 -17.70 4.30
N ALA A 156 28.56 -18.95 3.80
CA ALA A 156 29.14 -19.29 2.52
C ALA A 156 28.41 -18.61 1.34
N LEU A 157 27.07 -18.59 1.38
CA LEU A 157 26.24 -17.90 0.39
C LEU A 157 26.58 -16.41 0.31
N LEU A 158 26.54 -15.71 1.46
CA LEU A 158 26.83 -14.27 1.51
C LEU A 158 28.28 -13.96 1.15
N GLY A 159 29.23 -14.86 1.47
CA GLY A 159 30.64 -14.71 1.10
C GLY A 159 30.92 -14.97 -0.39
N ALA A 160 30.14 -15.83 -1.04
CA ALA A 160 30.27 -16.14 -2.47
C ALA A 160 29.51 -15.17 -3.38
N THR A 161 28.58 -14.37 -2.83
CA THR A 161 27.77 -13.42 -3.60
C THR A 161 28.56 -12.12 -3.83
N GLY A 162 29.07 -11.93 -5.05
CA GLY A 162 29.88 -10.76 -5.41
C GLY A 162 29.09 -9.51 -5.78
N ASP A 163 27.85 -9.66 -6.27
CA ASP A 163 26.97 -8.55 -6.61
C ASP A 163 26.37 -7.93 -5.33
N ALA A 164 26.50 -6.62 -5.18
CA ALA A 164 26.13 -5.91 -3.95
C ALA A 164 24.61 -5.95 -3.68
N ASP A 165 23.79 -5.78 -4.72
CA ASP A 165 22.33 -5.78 -4.59
C ASP A 165 21.81 -7.19 -4.30
N VAL A 166 22.30 -8.21 -5.02
CA VAL A 166 21.93 -9.61 -4.75
C VAL A 166 22.38 -10.03 -3.34
N ARG A 167 23.58 -9.63 -2.91
CA ARG A 167 24.08 -9.92 -1.57
C ARG A 167 23.25 -9.24 -0.50
N TYR A 168 22.84 -7.98 -0.72
CA TYR A 168 21.99 -7.25 0.21
C TYR A 168 20.59 -7.87 0.29
N GLU A 169 19.97 -8.24 -0.84
CA GLU A 169 18.66 -8.91 -0.88
C GLU A 169 18.69 -10.24 -0.10
N ARG A 170 19.70 -11.08 -0.33
CA ARG A 170 19.91 -12.33 0.42
C ARG A 170 20.09 -12.08 1.92
N LEU A 171 20.91 -11.07 2.28
CA LEU A 171 21.13 -10.69 3.68
C LEU A 171 19.83 -10.23 4.35
N TRP A 172 19.04 -9.41 3.65
CA TRP A 172 17.78 -8.87 4.13
C TRP A 172 16.74 -9.98 4.37
N ILE A 173 16.60 -10.94 3.44
CA ILE A 173 15.69 -12.08 3.58
C ILE A 173 16.15 -13.02 4.71
N LEU A 174 17.46 -13.30 4.81
CA LEU A 174 18.02 -14.09 5.93
C LEU A 174 17.71 -13.44 7.28
N ALA A 175 17.80 -12.10 7.36
CA ALA A 175 17.41 -11.36 8.56
C ALA A 175 15.90 -11.45 8.82
N GLN A 176 15.05 -11.31 7.79
CA GLN A 176 13.59 -11.33 7.91
C GLN A 176 13.09 -12.67 8.45
N GLU A 177 13.58 -13.77 7.88
CA GLU A 177 13.26 -15.12 8.32
C GLU A 177 13.78 -15.43 9.74
N SER A 178 14.67 -14.58 10.27
CA SER A 178 15.26 -14.72 11.61
C SER A 178 14.65 -13.77 12.65
N VAL A 179 13.64 -12.98 12.30
CA VAL A 179 13.02 -12.00 13.22
C VAL A 179 12.52 -12.69 14.50
N HIS A 180 11.88 -13.85 14.38
CA HIS A 180 11.35 -14.62 15.51
C HIS A 180 12.32 -15.68 16.07
N ASP A 181 13.15 -16.28 15.22
CA ASP A 181 14.17 -17.27 15.60
C ASP A 181 15.52 -16.91 14.98
N SER A 182 16.42 -16.39 15.80
CA SER A 182 17.77 -15.97 15.38
C SER A 182 18.87 -16.80 16.00
N GLN A 183 18.59 -18.04 16.45
CA GLN A 183 19.59 -18.87 17.13
C GLN A 183 20.84 -19.06 16.26
N TRP A 184 20.66 -19.38 14.97
CA TRP A 184 21.78 -19.57 14.04
C TRP A 184 22.65 -18.31 13.85
N VAL A 185 22.05 -17.12 13.90
CA VAL A 185 22.77 -15.84 13.79
C VAL A 185 23.66 -15.60 15.00
N GLU A 186 23.14 -15.90 16.20
CA GLU A 186 23.91 -15.77 17.44
C GLU A 186 25.00 -16.85 17.56
N GLU A 187 24.74 -18.07 17.06
CA GLU A 187 25.75 -19.13 16.95
C GLU A 187 26.86 -18.79 15.94
N TRP A 188 26.52 -18.19 14.80
CA TRP A 188 27.50 -17.67 13.85
C TRP A 188 28.39 -16.61 14.51
N PHE A 189 27.77 -15.64 15.19
CA PHE A 189 28.51 -14.59 15.89
C PHE A 189 29.42 -15.17 16.99
N ALA A 190 28.93 -16.12 17.78
CA ALA A 190 29.73 -16.78 18.82
C ALA A 190 30.93 -17.54 18.23
N ALA A 191 30.75 -18.18 17.07
CA ALA A 191 31.82 -18.89 16.38
C ALA A 191 32.83 -17.96 15.71
N ARG A 192 32.40 -16.79 15.22
CA ARG A 192 33.21 -15.84 14.45
C ARG A 192 32.87 -14.37 14.81
N PRO A 193 33.27 -13.89 16.00
CA PRO A 193 32.84 -12.59 16.51
C PRO A 193 33.41 -11.38 15.75
N ASP A 194 34.49 -11.57 14.98
CA ASP A 194 35.15 -10.51 14.20
C ASP A 194 34.82 -10.59 12.69
N GLU A 195 33.87 -11.42 12.27
CA GLU A 195 33.45 -11.50 10.87
C GLU A 195 32.46 -10.36 10.53
N ALA A 196 32.78 -9.50 9.57
CA ALA A 196 31.94 -8.35 9.23
C ALA A 196 30.52 -8.74 8.79
N THR A 197 30.38 -9.83 8.03
CA THR A 197 29.09 -10.29 7.48
C THR A 197 28.07 -10.60 8.57
N VAL A 198 28.46 -11.25 9.67
CA VAL A 198 27.51 -11.55 10.75
C VAL A 198 27.09 -10.28 11.48
N HIS A 199 27.95 -9.26 11.60
CA HIS A 199 27.54 -7.96 12.15
C HIS A 199 26.55 -7.25 11.23
N ALA A 200 26.72 -7.32 9.91
CA ALA A 200 25.78 -6.77 8.95
C ALA A 200 24.41 -7.47 9.02
N VAL A 201 24.37 -8.81 9.08
CA VAL A 201 23.13 -9.58 9.28
C VAL A 201 22.45 -9.21 10.60
N ARG A 202 23.22 -9.09 11.69
CA ARG A 202 22.67 -8.71 13.00
C ARG A 202 22.15 -7.27 13.03
N ALA A 203 22.80 -6.35 12.31
CA ALA A 203 22.34 -4.98 12.19
C ALA A 203 20.98 -4.92 11.48
N GLU A 204 20.85 -5.61 10.36
CA GLU A 204 19.60 -5.67 9.59
C GLU A 204 18.49 -6.38 10.39
N LEU A 205 18.79 -7.50 11.05
CA LEU A 205 17.86 -8.18 11.93
C LEU A 205 17.37 -7.28 13.08
N ALA A 206 18.28 -6.52 13.70
CA ALA A 206 17.92 -5.57 14.75
C ALA A 206 17.02 -4.45 14.23
N LEU A 207 17.29 -3.95 13.02
CA LEU A 207 16.45 -2.95 12.35
C LEU A 207 15.05 -3.49 12.08
N GLN A 208 14.94 -4.68 11.49
CA GLN A 208 13.64 -5.30 11.18
C GLN A 208 12.84 -5.60 12.46
N ARG A 209 13.48 -6.08 13.53
CA ARG A 209 12.86 -6.24 14.84
C ARG A 209 12.37 -4.92 15.43
N ALA A 210 13.12 -3.83 15.25
CA ALA A 210 12.68 -2.51 15.68
C ALA A 210 11.38 -2.11 14.96
N TRP A 211 11.34 -2.22 13.63
CA TRP A 211 10.13 -1.91 12.85
C TRP A 211 8.95 -2.81 13.21
N ALA A 212 9.17 -4.12 13.41
CA ALA A 212 8.14 -5.04 13.87
C ALA A 212 7.58 -4.65 15.25
N ALA A 213 8.43 -4.19 16.18
CA ALA A 213 8.01 -3.75 17.51
C ALA A 213 7.20 -2.45 17.48
N ARG A 214 7.47 -1.55 16.52
CA ARG A 214 6.69 -0.33 16.30
C ARG A 214 5.29 -0.65 15.75
N GLY A 215 5.19 -1.62 14.84
CA GLY A 215 3.97 -1.94 14.10
C GLY A 215 3.65 -0.90 13.01
N ALA A 216 2.64 -1.19 12.18
CA ALA A 216 2.26 -0.36 11.03
C ALA A 216 1.47 0.92 11.41
N ALA A 217 1.19 1.16 12.69
CA ALA A 217 0.41 2.30 13.14
C ALA A 217 1.24 3.61 13.09
N TYR A 218 0.55 4.74 12.92
CA TYR A 218 1.17 6.06 13.00
C TYR A 218 1.78 6.32 14.40
N ALA A 219 2.77 7.22 14.47
CA ALA A 219 3.50 7.53 15.70
C ALA A 219 2.59 8.07 16.83
N ASP A 220 1.44 8.65 16.50
CA ASP A 220 0.43 9.14 17.44
C ASP A 220 -0.45 8.04 18.07
N GLN A 221 -0.34 6.80 17.57
CA GLN A 221 -1.10 5.63 18.02
C GLN A 221 -0.20 4.53 18.63
N THR A 222 1.11 4.78 18.68
CA THR A 222 2.10 3.82 19.19
C THR A 222 2.26 4.01 20.71
N GLY A 223 2.06 2.95 21.50
CA GLY A 223 2.20 3.03 22.96
C GLY A 223 3.64 3.34 23.38
N GLU A 224 3.85 4.00 24.52
CA GLU A 224 5.20 4.39 24.99
C GLU A 224 6.20 3.21 25.07
N GLN A 225 5.71 2.01 25.39
CA GLN A 225 6.54 0.81 25.45
C GLN A 225 7.04 0.38 24.07
N GLN A 226 6.19 0.49 23.04
CA GLN A 226 6.55 0.18 21.65
C GLN A 226 7.55 1.21 21.12
N LEU A 227 7.37 2.50 21.42
CA LEU A 227 8.33 3.54 21.06
C LEU A 227 9.70 3.31 21.71
N ARG A 228 9.74 2.95 23.00
CA ARG A 228 11.01 2.60 23.68
C ARG A 228 11.69 1.38 23.06
N ALA A 229 10.93 0.34 22.74
CA ALA A 229 11.45 -0.86 22.07
C ALA A 229 12.00 -0.52 20.67
N PHE A 230 11.28 0.32 19.91
CA PHE A 230 11.72 0.82 18.61
C PHE A 230 13.05 1.58 18.72
N SER A 231 13.13 2.61 19.57
CA SER A 231 14.37 3.38 19.74
C SER A 231 15.54 2.52 20.21
N THR A 232 15.32 1.60 21.15
CA THR A 232 16.37 0.67 21.62
C THR A 232 16.87 -0.23 20.49
N GLY A 233 15.95 -0.74 19.67
CA GLY A 233 16.28 -1.57 18.52
C GLY A 233 17.07 -0.80 17.46
N LEU A 234 16.71 0.46 17.20
CA LEU A 234 17.47 1.34 16.31
C LEU A 234 18.90 1.56 16.84
N ASP A 235 19.07 1.93 18.12
CA ASP A 235 20.40 2.12 18.70
C ASP A 235 21.26 0.86 18.61
N GLN A 236 20.65 -0.32 18.77
CA GLN A 236 21.34 -1.60 18.59
C GLN A 236 21.75 -1.83 17.13
N ALA A 237 20.85 -1.61 16.18
CA ALA A 237 21.13 -1.75 14.75
C ALA A 237 22.27 -0.83 14.31
N GLU A 238 22.27 0.42 14.76
CA GLU A 238 23.33 1.39 14.43
C GLU A 238 24.70 0.96 14.98
N ARG A 239 24.79 0.49 16.23
CA ARG A 239 26.07 -0.01 16.78
C ARG A 239 26.60 -1.22 15.99
N LEU A 240 25.72 -2.13 15.60
CA LEU A 240 26.09 -3.32 14.83
C LEU A 240 26.50 -2.95 13.40
N ALA A 241 25.79 -2.03 12.75
CA ALA A 241 26.15 -1.54 11.42
C ALA A 241 27.51 -0.82 11.45
N ASN A 242 27.75 0.05 12.43
CA ASN A 242 29.05 0.70 12.61
C ASN A 242 30.17 -0.32 12.85
N ARG A 243 29.92 -1.37 13.64
CA ARG A 243 30.91 -2.45 13.83
C ARG A 243 31.19 -3.22 12.53
N ALA A 244 30.17 -3.48 11.72
CA ALA A 244 30.36 -4.09 10.41
C ALA A 244 31.19 -3.19 9.48
N ILE A 245 30.95 -1.87 9.49
CA ILE A 245 31.73 -0.87 8.74
C ILE A 245 33.19 -0.84 9.19
N GLU A 246 33.47 -0.88 10.49
CA GLU A 246 34.84 -0.95 11.01
C GLU A 246 35.60 -2.18 10.51
N LEU A 247 34.92 -3.33 10.45
CA LEU A 247 35.51 -4.61 10.06
C LEU A 247 35.65 -4.76 8.54
N ALA A 248 34.71 -4.21 7.76
CA ALA A 248 34.72 -4.22 6.31
C ALA A 248 34.32 -2.85 5.73
N PRO A 249 35.23 -1.86 5.70
CA PRO A 249 34.90 -0.50 5.28
C PRO A 249 34.42 -0.36 3.85
N ALA A 250 34.66 -1.35 2.98
CA ALA A 250 34.21 -1.36 1.59
C ALA A 250 32.82 -1.97 1.39
N ASP A 251 32.23 -2.59 2.43
CA ASP A 251 30.94 -3.26 2.32
C ASP A 251 29.79 -2.22 2.30
N PRO A 252 28.96 -2.17 1.24
CA PRO A 252 27.83 -1.25 1.17
C PRO A 252 26.65 -1.66 2.08
N ALA A 253 26.53 -2.95 2.45
CA ALA A 253 25.37 -3.47 3.16
C ALA A 253 25.06 -2.74 4.49
N PRO A 254 26.02 -2.54 5.41
CA PRO A 254 25.73 -1.82 6.65
C PRO A 254 25.37 -0.34 6.42
N TRP A 255 25.88 0.30 5.36
CA TRP A 255 25.47 1.65 4.99
C TRP A 255 24.02 1.69 4.49
N ALA A 256 23.59 0.69 3.73
CA ALA A 256 22.19 0.56 3.31
C ALA A 256 21.25 0.41 4.52
N THR A 257 21.63 -0.36 5.54
CA THR A 257 20.90 -0.45 6.82
C THR A 257 20.86 0.91 7.55
N LEU A 258 21.99 1.64 7.62
CA LEU A 258 22.05 2.97 8.24
C LEU A 258 21.17 4.02 7.54
N VAL A 259 21.08 3.98 6.20
CA VAL A 259 20.20 4.84 5.40
C VAL A 259 18.73 4.47 5.65
N GLN A 260 18.39 3.18 5.69
CA GLN A 260 17.01 2.74 5.96
C GLN A 260 16.50 3.17 7.33
N MET A 261 17.36 3.07 8.34
CA MET A 261 16.96 3.41 9.71
C MET A 261 16.92 4.92 9.97
N ALA A 262 17.51 5.75 9.09
CA ALA A 262 17.58 7.21 9.24
C ALA A 262 16.19 7.85 9.45
N ARG A 263 15.18 7.41 8.69
CA ARG A 263 13.78 7.88 8.86
C ARG A 263 13.18 7.49 10.22
N GLY A 264 13.59 6.34 10.77
CA GLY A 264 13.14 5.88 12.08
C GLY A 264 13.79 6.65 13.22
N GLN A 265 15.06 7.03 13.04
CA GLN A 265 15.83 7.83 13.99
C GLN A 265 15.55 9.33 13.88
N GLN A 266 15.02 9.80 12.75
CA GLN A 266 14.88 11.22 12.42
C GLN A 266 16.21 11.98 12.56
N VAL A 267 17.28 11.40 12.01
CA VAL A 267 18.63 12.01 12.06
C VAL A 267 18.62 13.41 11.40
N PRO A 268 19.55 14.30 11.76
CA PRO A 268 19.72 15.57 11.04
C PRO A 268 20.00 15.33 9.54
N GLN A 269 19.58 16.28 8.70
CA GLN A 269 19.74 16.20 7.25
C GLN A 269 21.20 15.92 6.83
N GLU A 270 22.17 16.59 7.45
CA GLU A 270 23.60 16.40 7.16
C GLU A 270 24.06 14.95 7.39
N GLU A 271 23.52 14.29 8.43
CA GLU A 271 23.86 12.89 8.73
C GLU A 271 23.19 11.92 7.75
N PHE A 272 21.95 12.21 7.33
CA PHE A 272 21.27 11.44 6.28
C PHE A 272 22.02 11.53 4.94
N GLU A 273 22.44 12.74 4.56
CA GLU A 273 23.24 12.99 3.35
C GLU A 273 24.58 12.24 3.42
N ARG A 274 25.28 12.31 4.56
CA ARG A 274 26.54 11.59 4.78
C ARG A 274 26.37 10.08 4.62
N ARG A 275 25.36 9.47 5.25
CA ARG A 275 25.08 8.02 5.13
C ARG A 275 24.77 7.62 3.69
N THR A 276 24.00 8.45 3.00
CA THR A 276 23.63 8.23 1.59
C THR A 276 24.84 8.31 0.67
N GLN A 277 25.70 9.31 0.87
CA GLN A 277 26.94 9.46 0.12
C GLN A 277 27.86 8.25 0.32
N GLU A 278 28.09 7.83 1.57
CA GLU A 278 28.94 6.68 1.88
C GLU A 278 28.41 5.37 1.25
N LEU A 279 27.09 5.19 1.19
CA LEU A 279 26.49 4.06 0.48
C LEU A 279 26.79 4.11 -1.03
N PHE A 280 26.52 5.24 -1.68
CA PHE A 280 26.67 5.35 -3.14
C PHE A 280 28.13 5.44 -3.60
N GLU A 281 29.06 5.85 -2.75
CA GLU A 281 30.51 5.74 -3.01
C GLU A 281 30.97 4.28 -3.13
N ARG A 282 30.33 3.36 -2.42
CA ARG A 282 30.67 1.92 -2.42
C ARG A 282 29.88 1.12 -3.43
N SER A 283 28.61 1.46 -3.58
CA SER A 283 27.68 0.79 -4.50
C SER A 283 26.81 1.85 -5.18
N PRO A 284 27.30 2.46 -6.27
CA PRO A 284 26.49 3.34 -7.09
C PRO A 284 25.20 2.63 -7.53
N HIS A 285 24.07 3.31 -7.42
CA HIS A 285 22.75 2.76 -7.78
C HIS A 285 22.31 1.51 -6.98
N HIS A 286 22.78 1.36 -5.73
CA HIS A 286 22.31 0.31 -4.82
C HIS A 286 20.79 0.39 -4.63
N VAL A 287 20.05 -0.59 -5.14
CA VAL A 287 18.59 -0.55 -5.33
C VAL A 287 17.86 -0.30 -4.02
N GLN A 288 18.11 -1.12 -2.99
CA GLN A 288 17.43 -0.98 -1.70
C GLN A 288 17.85 0.30 -0.96
N GLY A 289 19.07 0.78 -1.25
CA GLY A 289 19.58 2.05 -0.74
C GLY A 289 18.84 3.23 -1.33
N SER A 290 18.71 3.26 -2.65
CA SER A 290 17.99 4.28 -3.40
C SER A 290 16.50 4.30 -3.05
N LEU A 291 15.88 3.12 -2.82
CA LEU A 291 14.52 3.03 -2.31
C LEU A 291 14.40 3.62 -0.89
N ALA A 292 15.35 3.32 -0.01
CA ALA A 292 15.36 3.85 1.36
C ALA A 292 15.52 5.37 1.39
N VAL A 293 16.33 5.93 0.48
CA VAL A 293 16.43 7.39 0.27
C VAL A 293 15.07 7.96 -0.13
N LEU A 294 14.43 7.38 -1.15
CA LEU A 294 13.09 7.80 -1.59
C LEU A 294 12.08 7.78 -0.44
N GLN A 295 12.02 6.67 0.31
CA GLN A 295 11.11 6.50 1.45
C GLN A 295 11.36 7.55 2.53
N THR A 296 12.62 7.91 2.81
CA THR A 296 12.95 8.92 3.82
C THR A 296 12.50 10.33 3.40
N LEU A 297 12.51 10.60 2.10
CA LEU A 297 12.08 11.87 1.51
C LEU A 297 10.57 11.99 1.29
N CYS A 298 9.79 10.93 1.53
CA CYS A 298 8.34 11.03 1.50
C CYS A 298 7.84 12.05 2.55
N GLU A 299 6.73 12.72 2.24
CA GLU A 299 6.14 13.78 3.08
C GLU A 299 5.71 13.30 4.48
N LYS A 300 5.41 12.00 4.62
CA LYS A 300 5.10 11.35 5.91
C LYS A 300 6.31 11.22 6.85
N TRP A 301 7.52 11.49 6.35
CA TRP A 301 8.78 11.36 7.06
C TRP A 301 9.52 12.69 7.15
N MET A 302 10.64 12.84 6.44
CA MET A 302 11.57 13.97 6.61
C MET A 302 11.61 14.89 5.38
N GLY A 303 10.81 14.62 4.35
CA GLY A 303 10.88 15.35 3.08
C GLY A 303 9.56 15.97 2.63
N SER A 304 9.43 16.12 1.32
CA SER A 304 8.27 16.69 0.64
C SER A 304 8.01 15.95 -0.66
N THR A 305 6.79 16.05 -1.18
CA THR A 305 6.45 15.49 -2.49
C THR A 305 7.45 15.93 -3.58
N ASP A 306 7.83 17.21 -3.63
CA ASP A 306 8.76 17.74 -4.63
C ASP A 306 10.17 17.16 -4.47
N ALA A 307 10.69 17.06 -3.24
CA ALA A 307 12.00 16.49 -2.96
C ALA A 307 12.05 14.99 -3.33
N MET A 308 11.01 14.24 -2.96
CA MET A 308 10.88 12.82 -3.28
C MET A 308 10.90 12.58 -4.80
N PHE A 309 10.08 13.30 -5.57
CA PHE A 309 10.07 13.17 -7.03
C PHE A 309 11.37 13.64 -7.68
N GLY A 310 11.96 14.73 -7.18
CA GLY A 310 13.24 15.24 -7.67
C GLY A 310 14.35 14.19 -7.58
N VAL A 311 14.57 13.64 -6.38
CA VAL A 311 15.60 12.64 -6.13
C VAL A 311 15.28 11.31 -6.83
N ALA A 312 14.02 10.88 -6.86
CA ALA A 312 13.63 9.66 -7.57
C ALA A 312 13.98 9.72 -9.06
N ARG A 313 13.73 10.87 -9.70
CA ARG A 313 14.05 11.09 -11.12
C ARG A 313 15.55 11.24 -11.36
N GLU A 314 16.26 11.92 -10.47
CA GLU A 314 17.72 12.07 -10.55
C GLU A 314 18.42 10.71 -10.48
N LEU A 315 18.14 9.92 -9.43
CA LEU A 315 18.73 8.60 -9.26
C LEU A 315 18.37 7.65 -10.42
N ALA A 316 17.12 7.69 -10.88
CA ALA A 316 16.70 6.89 -12.03
C ALA A 316 17.35 7.35 -13.34
N ALA A 317 17.57 8.65 -13.53
CA ALA A 317 18.25 9.19 -14.72
C ALA A 317 19.69 8.69 -14.81
N GLU A 318 20.40 8.63 -13.68
CA GLU A 318 21.80 8.18 -13.60
C GLU A 318 21.97 6.66 -13.62
N ALA A 319 20.94 5.90 -13.22
CA ALA A 319 21.01 4.44 -13.16
C ALA A 319 21.24 3.79 -14.53
N PRO A 320 22.03 2.70 -14.62
CA PRO A 320 22.18 1.95 -15.86
C PRO A 320 20.86 1.27 -16.26
N ASP A 321 20.61 1.14 -17.56
CA ASP A 321 19.50 0.34 -18.08
C ASP A 321 19.59 -1.09 -17.53
N GLY A 322 18.45 -1.65 -17.10
CA GLY A 322 18.42 -2.92 -16.37
C GLY A 322 18.35 -2.81 -14.85
N SER A 323 18.79 -1.70 -14.24
CA SER A 323 18.75 -1.53 -12.79
C SER A 323 17.34 -1.23 -12.29
N ALA A 324 16.93 -1.86 -11.18
CA ALA A 324 15.65 -1.57 -10.55
C ALA A 324 15.55 -0.14 -9.98
N VAL A 325 16.67 0.60 -9.88
CA VAL A 325 16.65 2.05 -9.58
C VAL A 325 15.88 2.84 -10.64
N CYS A 326 15.81 2.36 -11.89
CA CYS A 326 14.97 2.96 -12.91
C CYS A 326 13.47 3.01 -12.53
N LEU A 327 13.02 2.20 -11.57
CA LEU A 327 11.63 2.16 -11.09
C LEU A 327 11.35 3.16 -9.96
N LEU A 328 12.33 3.94 -9.48
CA LEU A 328 12.09 4.89 -8.39
C LEU A 328 10.98 5.91 -8.69
N PRO A 329 10.84 6.49 -9.89
CA PRO A 329 9.72 7.39 -10.18
C PRO A 329 8.36 6.68 -10.09
N ALA A 330 8.30 5.39 -10.47
CA ALA A 330 7.09 4.59 -10.30
C ALA A 330 6.74 4.43 -8.81
N MET A 331 7.73 4.16 -7.97
CA MET A 331 7.53 4.10 -6.52
C MET A 331 7.15 5.48 -5.92
N ALA A 332 7.72 6.58 -6.42
CA ALA A 332 7.35 7.93 -6.01
C ALA A 332 5.87 8.24 -6.32
N HIS A 333 5.36 7.78 -7.47
CA HIS A 333 3.94 7.87 -7.81
C HIS A 333 3.06 7.05 -6.88
N VAL A 334 3.49 5.84 -6.51
CA VAL A 334 2.79 5.00 -5.53
C VAL A 334 2.74 5.70 -4.16
N GLU A 335 3.85 6.24 -3.66
CA GLU A 335 3.88 6.98 -2.39
C GLU A 335 3.00 8.24 -2.42
N HIS A 336 3.04 8.98 -3.53
CA HIS A 336 2.19 10.16 -3.70
C HIS A 336 0.71 9.77 -3.79
N HIS A 337 0.38 8.63 -4.39
CA HIS A 337 -0.99 8.09 -4.39
C HIS A 337 -1.48 7.86 -2.96
N LEU A 338 -0.69 7.20 -2.10
CA LEU A 338 -1.04 6.97 -0.70
C LEU A 338 -1.21 8.27 0.10
N HIS A 339 -0.33 9.25 -0.14
CA HIS A 339 -0.47 10.58 0.45
C HIS A 339 -1.76 11.28 0.01
N LEU A 340 -2.10 11.25 -1.29
CA LEU A 340 -3.33 11.83 -1.80
C LEU A 340 -4.59 11.11 -1.29
N GLU A 341 -4.51 9.79 -1.12
CA GLU A 341 -5.63 8.96 -0.64
C GLU A 341 -6.03 9.32 0.78
N SER A 342 -5.05 9.56 1.64
CA SER A 342 -5.23 10.03 3.02
C SER A 342 -5.46 11.55 3.13
N GLY A 343 -5.15 12.31 2.08
CA GLY A 343 -5.19 13.76 2.05
C GLY A 343 -6.48 14.40 1.53
N ARG A 344 -6.42 15.71 1.25
CA ARG A 344 -7.57 16.47 0.71
C ARG A 344 -7.91 16.01 -0.71
N GLY A 345 -9.12 15.48 -0.89
CA GLY A 345 -9.59 14.92 -2.16
C GLY A 345 -9.68 13.40 -2.15
N GLY A 346 -9.03 12.75 -1.18
CA GLY A 346 -9.19 11.33 -0.87
C GLY A 346 -8.91 10.38 -2.05
N PRO A 347 -9.50 9.17 -2.03
CA PRO A 347 -9.23 8.13 -3.02
C PRO A 347 -9.40 8.56 -4.49
N ALA A 348 -10.31 9.50 -4.80
CA ALA A 348 -10.48 9.93 -6.18
C ALA A 348 -9.37 10.88 -6.68
N ALA A 349 -8.74 11.65 -5.78
CA ALA A 349 -7.56 12.42 -6.15
C ALA A 349 -6.38 11.49 -6.44
N ALA A 350 -6.20 10.49 -5.58
CA ALA A 350 -5.19 9.44 -5.72
C ALA A 350 -5.37 8.64 -7.03
N ALA A 351 -6.61 8.24 -7.35
CA ALA A 351 -6.93 7.55 -8.60
C ALA A 351 -6.72 8.44 -9.83
N ARG A 352 -7.10 9.73 -9.78
CA ARG A 352 -6.86 10.67 -10.89
C ARG A 352 -5.37 10.89 -11.15
N HIS A 353 -4.55 10.91 -10.10
CA HIS A 353 -3.10 11.02 -10.25
C HIS A 353 -2.54 9.82 -11.01
N MET A 354 -2.84 8.60 -10.57
CA MET A 354 -2.32 7.37 -11.17
C MET A 354 -2.83 7.13 -12.60
N THR A 355 -4.08 7.50 -12.88
CA THR A 355 -4.69 7.36 -14.22
C THR A 355 -4.36 8.51 -15.17
N SER A 356 -3.63 9.53 -14.72
CA SER A 356 -3.24 10.64 -15.57
C SER A 356 -2.31 10.20 -16.70
N GLY A 357 -2.42 10.85 -17.86
CA GLY A 357 -1.58 10.54 -19.02
C GLY A 357 -0.08 10.75 -18.74
N ALA A 358 0.26 11.75 -17.92
CA ALA A 358 1.64 12.02 -17.52
C ALA A 358 2.21 10.88 -16.66
N THR A 359 1.50 10.48 -15.60
CA THR A 359 1.92 9.38 -14.72
C THR A 359 2.04 8.07 -15.50
N ARG A 360 1.03 7.69 -16.29
CA ARG A 360 1.10 6.46 -17.10
C ARG A 360 2.26 6.44 -18.09
N THR A 361 2.63 7.60 -18.64
CA THR A 361 3.79 7.72 -19.54
C THR A 361 5.09 7.48 -18.77
N GLU A 362 5.27 8.17 -17.63
CA GLU A 362 6.47 8.03 -16.79
C GLU A 362 6.62 6.58 -16.25
N LEU A 363 5.53 5.93 -15.84
CA LEU A 363 5.54 4.51 -15.43
C LEU A 363 6.08 3.60 -16.54
N ARG A 364 5.59 3.76 -17.78
CA ARG A 364 6.02 2.94 -18.92
C ARG A 364 7.47 3.21 -19.32
N GLU A 365 7.92 4.46 -19.25
CA GLU A 365 9.31 4.82 -19.54
C GLU A 365 10.28 4.18 -18.54
N CYS A 366 9.96 4.29 -17.24
CA CYS A 366 10.73 3.67 -16.15
C CYS A 366 10.85 2.15 -16.32
N VAL A 367 9.70 1.49 -16.54
CA VAL A 367 9.64 0.04 -16.74
C VAL A 367 10.37 -0.38 -18.03
N THR A 368 10.21 0.36 -19.13
CA THR A 368 10.91 0.06 -20.39
C THR A 368 12.42 0.12 -20.20
N ARG A 369 12.93 1.12 -19.47
CA ARG A 369 14.36 1.23 -19.20
C ARG A 369 14.87 0.11 -18.29
N TRP A 370 14.11 -0.21 -17.24
CA TRP A 370 14.42 -1.32 -16.35
C TRP A 370 14.45 -2.68 -17.08
N MET A 371 13.55 -2.92 -18.02
CA MET A 371 13.52 -4.17 -18.79
C MET A 371 14.66 -4.30 -19.81
N ARG A 372 15.37 -3.22 -20.14
CA ARG A 372 16.44 -3.17 -21.16
C ARG A 372 17.84 -3.39 -20.58
N GLY A 373 17.98 -4.28 -19.61
CA GLY A 373 19.30 -4.64 -19.10
C GLY A 373 20.20 -5.30 -20.14
N PRO A 374 21.49 -5.54 -19.81
CA PRO A 374 22.52 -5.94 -20.77
C PRO A 374 22.21 -7.20 -21.59
N GLU A 375 21.45 -8.13 -21.01
CA GLU A 375 21.05 -9.40 -21.64
C GLU A 375 19.64 -9.35 -22.26
N GLY A 376 19.04 -8.16 -22.36
CA GLY A 376 17.64 -7.98 -22.77
C GLY A 376 16.64 -8.31 -21.66
N THR A 377 17.12 -8.46 -20.42
CA THR A 377 16.33 -8.65 -19.20
C THR A 377 16.84 -7.73 -18.08
N PRO A 378 16.04 -7.45 -17.05
CA PRO A 378 16.52 -6.78 -15.84
C PRO A 378 17.79 -7.39 -15.26
N MET A 379 18.60 -6.57 -14.61
CA MET A 379 19.74 -7.05 -13.82
C MET A 379 19.24 -7.95 -12.67
N PRO A 380 20.07 -8.90 -12.18
CA PRO A 380 19.62 -9.88 -11.18
C PRO A 380 19.18 -9.26 -9.85
N GLY A 381 19.89 -8.23 -9.36
CA GLY A 381 19.60 -7.59 -8.07
C GLY A 381 18.20 -6.99 -8.02
N ALA A 382 17.39 -7.43 -7.04
CA ALA A 382 16.03 -6.95 -6.81
C ALA A 382 15.08 -7.14 -8.02
N ARG A 383 15.30 -8.15 -8.86
CA ARG A 383 14.48 -8.40 -10.06
C ARG A 383 13.02 -8.73 -9.70
N LEU A 384 12.80 -9.67 -8.78
CA LEU A 384 11.46 -10.04 -8.34
C LEU A 384 10.76 -8.85 -7.66
N PHE A 385 11.51 -8.12 -6.83
CA PHE A 385 11.07 -6.89 -6.21
C PHE A 385 10.62 -5.84 -7.23
N GLY A 386 11.39 -5.61 -8.29
CA GLY A 386 11.01 -4.71 -9.38
C GLY A 386 9.72 -5.11 -10.09
N HIS A 387 9.47 -6.41 -10.28
CA HIS A 387 8.22 -6.89 -10.87
C HIS A 387 7.01 -6.57 -9.97
N ASN A 388 7.17 -6.72 -8.65
CA ASN A 388 6.13 -6.35 -7.68
C ASN A 388 5.84 -4.84 -7.70
N ILE A 389 6.86 -3.98 -7.74
CA ILE A 389 6.67 -2.52 -7.90
C ILE A 389 5.93 -2.19 -9.19
N ALA A 390 6.41 -2.72 -10.33
CA ALA A 390 5.84 -2.40 -11.64
C ALA A 390 4.38 -2.87 -11.75
N ALA A 391 4.09 -4.10 -11.33
CA ALA A 391 2.73 -4.65 -11.33
C ALA A 391 1.78 -3.82 -10.46
N TYR A 392 2.21 -3.47 -9.24
CA TYR A 392 1.39 -2.69 -8.32
C TYR A 392 1.14 -1.27 -8.83
N ALA A 393 2.17 -0.60 -9.36
CA ALA A 393 2.03 0.74 -9.93
C ALA A 393 1.05 0.76 -11.12
N PHE A 394 1.12 -0.22 -12.03
CA PHE A 394 0.19 -0.33 -13.15
C PHE A 394 -1.23 -0.73 -12.71
N TRP A 395 -1.36 -1.55 -11.66
CA TRP A 395 -2.66 -1.87 -11.06
C TRP A 395 -3.33 -0.61 -10.52
N LEU A 396 -2.62 0.21 -9.73
CA LEU A 396 -3.12 1.51 -9.27
C LEU A 396 -3.43 2.47 -10.45
N ALA A 397 -2.62 2.42 -11.51
CA ALA A 397 -2.82 3.22 -12.72
C ALA A 397 -3.96 2.74 -13.62
N ASP A 398 -4.64 1.64 -13.31
CA ASP A 398 -5.69 1.04 -14.15
C ASP A 398 -5.19 0.69 -15.57
N ASP A 399 -3.99 0.13 -15.66
CA ASP A 399 -3.32 -0.24 -16.92
C ASP A 399 -3.05 -1.77 -16.97
N PRO A 400 -4.05 -2.60 -17.32
CA PRO A 400 -3.91 -4.05 -17.26
C PRO A 400 -2.88 -4.59 -18.24
N ASP A 401 -2.72 -3.94 -19.40
CA ASP A 401 -1.75 -4.32 -20.42
C ASP A 401 -0.30 -4.13 -19.91
N GLY A 402 -0.05 -3.06 -19.16
CA GLY A 402 1.24 -2.81 -18.51
C GLY A 402 1.50 -3.74 -17.31
N ALA A 403 0.46 -4.05 -16.52
CA ALA A 403 0.60 -4.88 -15.32
C ALA A 403 0.83 -6.37 -15.65
N ARG A 404 0.15 -6.88 -16.69
CA ARG A 404 0.06 -8.32 -16.97
C ARG A 404 1.42 -9.04 -17.10
N PRO A 405 2.42 -8.55 -17.84
CA PRO A 405 3.72 -9.23 -17.96
C PRO A 405 4.44 -9.35 -16.61
N HIS A 406 4.25 -8.37 -15.72
CA HIS A 406 4.86 -8.37 -14.40
C HIS A 406 4.10 -9.28 -13.43
N LEU A 407 2.77 -9.32 -13.50
CA LEU A 407 1.97 -10.30 -12.75
C LEU A 407 2.31 -11.74 -13.17
N GLU A 408 2.51 -11.99 -14.46
CA GLU A 408 2.98 -13.29 -14.96
C GLU A 408 4.39 -13.63 -14.43
N ALA A 409 5.32 -12.65 -14.41
CA ALA A 409 6.68 -12.84 -13.91
C ALA A 409 6.76 -13.05 -12.39
N ILE A 410 5.91 -12.38 -11.59
CA ILE A 410 5.77 -12.63 -10.15
C ILE A 410 5.33 -14.08 -9.92
N GLY A 411 4.36 -14.55 -10.71
CA GLY A 411 3.86 -15.92 -10.61
C GLY A 411 3.36 -16.24 -9.19
N ARG A 412 4.10 -17.08 -8.47
CA ARG A 412 3.83 -17.48 -7.08
C ARG A 412 4.79 -16.84 -6.07
N SER A 413 5.81 -16.12 -6.54
CA SER A 413 6.90 -15.57 -5.74
C SER A 413 6.55 -14.15 -5.30
N LEU A 414 5.62 -14.06 -4.36
CA LEU A 414 5.11 -12.78 -3.88
C LEU A 414 6.09 -12.15 -2.89
N ASN A 415 6.51 -10.91 -3.17
CA ASN A 415 7.03 -10.02 -2.14
C ASN A 415 5.86 -9.27 -1.51
N GLU A 416 5.83 -9.14 -0.18
CA GLU A 416 4.74 -8.44 0.52
C GLU A 416 4.67 -6.96 0.12
N PHE A 417 5.82 -6.31 -0.01
CA PHE A 417 5.93 -4.95 -0.52
C PHE A 417 5.79 -4.92 -2.05
N PRO A 418 5.04 -3.96 -2.64
CA PRO A 418 4.26 -2.89 -1.99
C PRO A 418 2.78 -3.25 -1.75
N TRP A 419 2.37 -4.51 -1.97
CA TRP A 419 0.97 -4.95 -1.90
C TRP A 419 0.35 -4.75 -0.51
N GLU A 420 1.17 -4.84 0.55
CA GLU A 420 0.77 -4.56 1.94
C GLU A 420 0.12 -3.19 2.14
N TYR A 421 0.38 -2.22 1.26
CA TYR A 421 -0.26 -0.90 1.31
C TYR A 421 -1.77 -0.93 1.05
N SER A 422 -2.28 -1.98 0.40
CA SER A 422 -3.70 -2.09 0.03
C SER A 422 -4.44 -3.23 0.72
N GLY A 423 -3.80 -3.94 1.65
CA GLY A 423 -4.42 -5.05 2.39
C GLY A 423 -3.45 -6.21 2.62
N GLU A 424 -4.01 -7.42 2.77
CA GLU A 424 -3.22 -8.64 2.83
C GLU A 424 -2.56 -8.87 1.44
N PRO A 425 -1.21 -8.94 1.36
CA PRO A 425 -0.49 -8.99 0.09
C PRO A 425 -0.97 -10.07 -0.90
N GLY A 426 -1.23 -11.29 -0.40
CA GLY A 426 -1.69 -12.41 -1.21
C GLY A 426 -3.06 -12.19 -1.83
N GLU A 427 -3.98 -11.61 -1.06
CA GLU A 427 -5.31 -11.23 -1.50
C GLU A 427 -5.25 -10.14 -2.56
N VAL A 428 -4.48 -9.06 -2.31
CA VAL A 428 -4.38 -7.92 -3.24
C VAL A 428 -3.74 -8.37 -4.55
N LEU A 429 -2.67 -9.17 -4.51
CA LEU A 429 -2.07 -9.74 -5.71
C LEU A 429 -3.07 -10.63 -6.46
N GLY A 430 -3.82 -11.46 -5.75
CA GLY A 430 -4.84 -12.33 -6.34
C GLY A 430 -5.94 -11.55 -7.07
N VAL A 431 -6.41 -10.46 -6.46
CA VAL A 431 -7.34 -9.49 -7.06
C VAL A 431 -6.72 -8.87 -8.31
N ALA A 432 -5.49 -8.36 -8.24
CA ALA A 432 -4.80 -7.76 -9.38
C ALA A 432 -4.61 -8.75 -10.55
N ARG A 433 -4.33 -10.03 -10.26
CA ARG A 433 -4.25 -11.08 -11.29
C ARG A 433 -5.60 -11.31 -11.96
N ARG A 434 -6.68 -11.46 -11.19
CA ARG A 434 -8.04 -11.61 -11.72
C ARG A 434 -8.45 -10.43 -12.59
N TRP A 435 -8.18 -9.21 -12.12
CA TRP A 435 -8.39 -7.96 -12.86
C TRP A 435 -7.67 -7.92 -14.20
N ALA A 436 -6.42 -8.42 -14.26
CA ALA A 436 -5.64 -8.51 -15.50
C ALA A 436 -6.02 -9.71 -16.40
N GLY A 437 -7.06 -10.46 -16.05
CA GLY A 437 -7.51 -11.65 -16.79
C GLY A 437 -6.60 -12.87 -16.62
N LEU A 438 -5.82 -12.93 -15.54
CA LEU A 438 -4.96 -14.05 -15.17
C LEU A 438 -5.64 -14.94 -14.11
N PRO A 439 -5.25 -16.23 -14.00
CA PRO A 439 -5.62 -17.04 -12.85
C PRO A 439 -5.11 -16.41 -11.55
N VAL A 440 -5.96 -16.41 -10.52
CA VAL A 440 -5.64 -15.89 -9.18
C VAL A 440 -4.38 -16.55 -8.65
N VAL A 441 -4.38 -17.88 -8.51
CA VAL A 441 -3.16 -18.64 -8.23
C VAL A 441 -2.45 -18.93 -9.55
N ALA A 442 -1.19 -18.51 -9.67
CA ALA A 442 -0.40 -18.86 -10.84
C ALA A 442 -0.24 -20.39 -10.94
N PRO A 443 -0.42 -20.97 -12.13
CA PRO A 443 -0.22 -22.40 -12.33
C PRO A 443 1.23 -22.77 -11.95
N PRO A 444 1.48 -24.00 -11.48
CA PRO A 444 2.84 -24.46 -11.24
C PRO A 444 3.66 -24.25 -12.50
N THR A 445 4.85 -23.65 -12.39
CA THR A 445 5.78 -23.51 -13.51
C THR A 445 6.01 -24.91 -14.06
N ALA A 446 5.67 -25.14 -15.33
CA ALA A 446 5.93 -26.43 -15.97
C ALA A 446 7.43 -26.69 -15.82
N ALA A 447 7.80 -27.73 -15.07
CA ALA A 447 9.19 -28.09 -14.86
C ALA A 447 9.83 -28.18 -16.24
N LEU A 448 10.83 -27.33 -16.51
CA LEU A 448 11.67 -27.49 -17.68
C LEU A 448 12.16 -28.94 -17.67
N PRO A 449 12.03 -29.69 -18.78
CA PRO A 449 12.48 -31.06 -18.81
C PRO A 449 13.95 -31.07 -18.41
N ARG A 450 14.29 -31.83 -17.37
CA ARG A 450 15.67 -32.08 -16.96
C ARG A 450 16.40 -32.62 -18.20
N SER A 451 17.23 -31.78 -18.82
CA SER A 451 18.09 -32.16 -19.95
C SER A 451 19.36 -32.81 -19.45
#